data_AF-A0A0M1JFJ6-F1
#
_entry.id   AF-A0A0M1JFJ6-F1
#
_cell.length_a   1.000
_cell.length_b   1.000
_cell.length_c   1.000
_cell.angle_alpha   90.00
_cell.angle_beta   90.00
_cell.angle_gamma   90.00
#
_symmetry.space_group_name_H-M   'P 1'
#
loop_
_entity.id
_entity.type
_entity.pdbx_description
1 polymer ?
#
loop_
_entity_poly.entity_id
_entity_poly.type
_entity_poly.pdbx_seq_one_letter_code
_entity_poly.pdbx_strand_id
1 'polypeptide(L)'
;MRLLIQSDLAIARTTPALMALFSLVCLIALQTLKGGILPLRHTAWYNKQQATFSDVLAFVRRTLWAEKFLYNSALNADRVELSRKDMDALLDRLAAVP
;
A
#
# COMPACT_ATOMS: atom_id res chain seq x y z
N MET A 1 -29.11 -7.14 -21.26
CA MET A 1 -28.91 -7.39 -19.81
C MET A 1 -27.62 -6.72 -19.33
N ARG A 2 -27.55 -5.38 -19.32
CA ARG A 2 -26.35 -4.61 -18.90
C ARG A 2 -26.71 -3.21 -18.38
N LEU A 3 -27.88 -3.05 -17.75
CA LEU A 3 -28.39 -1.75 -17.29
C LEU A 3 -28.98 -1.78 -15.87
N LEU A 4 -28.74 -2.82 -15.08
CA LEU A 4 -29.22 -2.87 -13.68
C LEU A 4 -28.15 -2.51 -12.63
N ILE A 5 -26.94 -2.15 -13.04
CA ILE A 5 -25.87 -1.74 -12.11
C ILE A 5 -25.93 -0.23 -11.78
N GLN A 6 -26.74 0.55 -12.50
CA GLN A 6 -26.87 2.00 -12.33
C GLN A 6 -28.33 2.38 -11.97
N SER A 7 -28.92 1.75 -10.96
CA SER A 7 -30.17 2.28 -10.39
C SER A 7 -29.83 3.48 -9.51
N ASP A 8 -30.56 4.59 -9.62
CA ASP A 8 -30.35 5.80 -8.78
C ASP A 8 -30.28 5.47 -7.28
N LEU A 9 -31.01 4.43 -6.86
CA LEU A 9 -31.02 3.93 -5.50
C LEU A 9 -29.70 3.27 -5.08
N ALA A 10 -29.01 2.60 -6.00
CA ALA A 10 -27.67 2.06 -5.74
C ALA A 10 -26.66 3.21 -5.57
N ILE A 11 -26.72 4.23 -6.44
CA ILE A 11 -25.85 5.41 -6.38
C ILE A 11 -26.08 6.19 -5.07
N ALA A 12 -27.34 6.37 -4.66
CA ALA A 12 -27.69 7.08 -3.42
C ALA A 12 -27.13 6.40 -2.15
N ARG A 13 -26.92 5.08 -2.16
CA ARG A 13 -26.38 4.32 -1.02
C ARG A 13 -24.86 4.14 -1.08
N THR A 14 -24.27 4.03 -2.26
CA THR A 14 -22.82 3.82 -2.41
C THR A 14 -22.03 5.10 -2.27
N THR A 15 -22.59 6.25 -2.68
CA THR A 15 -21.93 7.56 -2.56
C THR A 15 -21.57 7.91 -1.10
N PRO A 16 -22.49 7.83 -0.13
CA PRO A 16 -22.14 8.09 1.27
C PRO A 16 -21.14 7.06 1.82
N ALA A 17 -21.22 5.80 1.39
CA ALA A 17 -20.27 4.76 1.82
C ALA A 17 -18.84 5.03 1.29
N LEU A 18 -18.70 5.44 0.03
CA LEU A 18 -17.42 5.82 -0.56
C LEU A 18 -16.85 7.07 0.09
N MET A 19 -17.68 8.08 0.37
CA MET A 19 -17.27 9.30 1.07
C MET A 19 -16.83 9.01 2.51
N ALA A 20 -17.57 8.14 3.22
CA ALA A 20 -17.19 7.70 4.55
C ALA A 20 -15.85 6.96 4.54
N LEU A 21 -15.66 6.02 3.60
CA LEU A 21 -14.41 5.27 3.47
C LEU A 21 -13.24 6.19 3.10
N PHE A 22 -13.45 7.14 2.18
CA PHE A 22 -12.46 8.15 1.81
C PHE A 22 -12.03 8.97 3.03
N SER A 23 -12.99 9.49 3.78
CA SER A 23 -12.75 10.27 5.00
C SER A 23 -11.96 9.47 6.04
N LEU A 24 -12.36 8.21 6.28
CA LEU A 24 -11.71 7.33 7.24
C LEU A 24 -10.25 7.02 6.85
N VAL A 25 -10.00 6.73 5.57
CA VAL A 25 -8.63 6.52 5.05
C VAL A 25 -7.78 7.78 5.22
N CYS A 26 -8.33 8.96 4.94
CA CYS A 26 -7.64 10.23 5.14
C CYS A 26 -7.32 10.48 6.62
N LEU A 27 -8.26 10.24 7.54
CA LEU A 27 -8.04 10.40 8.98
C LEU A 27 -6.96 9.45 9.50
N ILE A 28 -6.98 8.17 9.09
CA ILE A 28 -5.93 7.20 9.47
C ILE A 28 -4.58 7.66 8.93
N ALA A 29 -4.54 8.13 7.69
CA ALA A 29 -3.31 8.66 7.11
C ALA A 29 -2.79 9.87 7.90
N LEU A 30 -3.64 10.85 8.22
CA LEU A 30 -3.27 12.02 9.04
C LEU A 30 -2.71 11.61 10.41
N GLN A 31 -3.36 10.68 11.11
CA GLN A 31 -2.91 10.21 12.41
C GLN A 31 -1.60 9.43 12.33
N THR A 32 -1.42 8.62 11.29
CA THR A 32 -0.19 7.86 11.07
C THR A 32 0.97 8.79 10.71
N LEU A 33 0.68 9.85 9.95
CA LEU A 33 1.70 10.75 9.46
C LEU A 33 2.22 11.72 10.53
N LYS A 34 1.42 12.08 11.56
CA LYS A 34 1.81 12.97 12.68
C LYS A 34 2.60 14.23 12.26
N GLY A 35 2.33 14.79 11.07
CA GLY A 35 3.05 15.94 10.53
C GLY A 35 4.26 15.62 9.63
N GLY A 36 4.53 14.35 9.34
CA GLY A 36 5.53 13.91 8.37
C GLY A 36 5.08 14.09 6.92
N ILE A 37 5.97 13.77 5.97
CA ILE A 37 5.68 13.83 4.53
C ILE A 37 5.31 12.42 4.07
N LEU A 38 4.20 12.29 3.33
CA LEU A 38 3.81 11.01 2.72
C LEU A 38 4.90 10.55 1.74
N PRO A 39 5.41 9.31 1.84
CA PRO A 39 6.37 8.81 0.88
C PRO A 39 5.70 8.67 -0.49
N LEU A 40 6.00 9.61 -1.39
CA LEU A 40 5.54 9.60 -2.76
C LEU A 40 6.07 8.34 -3.45
N ARG A 41 5.17 7.46 -3.89
CA ARG A 41 5.55 6.35 -4.76
C ARG A 41 5.74 6.90 -6.15
N HIS A 42 7.01 7.13 -6.50
CA HIS A 42 7.37 7.51 -7.84
C HIS A 42 7.34 6.27 -8.73
N THR A 43 6.63 6.35 -9.85
CA THR A 43 6.72 5.35 -10.92
C THR A 43 7.72 5.85 -11.94
N ALA A 44 8.66 5.00 -12.38
CA ALA A 44 9.73 5.39 -13.31
C ALA A 44 9.24 6.02 -14.63
N TRP A 45 7.96 5.82 -14.99
CA TRP A 45 7.36 6.31 -16.23
C TRP A 45 6.57 7.63 -16.07
N TYR A 46 6.23 8.01 -14.84
CA TYR A 46 5.45 9.23 -14.57
C TYR A 46 5.88 9.87 -13.25
N ASN A 47 6.41 11.08 -13.37
CA ASN A 47 6.75 11.92 -12.22
C ASN A 47 5.49 12.53 -11.62
N LYS A 48 4.91 11.85 -10.61
CA LYS A 48 3.82 12.42 -9.83
C LYS A 48 4.37 13.41 -8.82
N GLN A 49 4.07 14.69 -9.06
CA GLN A 49 4.46 15.81 -8.18
C GLN A 49 3.62 15.88 -6.90
N GLN A 50 2.47 15.21 -6.86
CA GLN A 50 1.53 15.25 -5.74
C GLN A 50 1.09 13.84 -5.33
N ALA A 51 0.93 13.64 -4.02
CA ALA A 51 0.42 12.38 -3.47
C ALA A 51 -1.06 12.23 -3.82
N THR A 52 -1.41 11.13 -4.48
CA THR A 52 -2.79 10.83 -4.82
C THR A 52 -3.48 10.02 -3.71
N PHE A 53 -4.81 9.98 -3.69
CA PHE A 53 -5.56 9.14 -2.75
C PHE A 53 -5.11 7.66 -2.80
N SER A 54 -4.77 7.14 -3.99
CA SER A 54 -4.25 5.78 -4.13
C SER A 54 -2.92 5.59 -3.40
N ASP A 55 -2.07 6.61 -3.33
CA ASP A 55 -0.79 6.56 -2.59
C ASP A 55 -1.05 6.56 -1.09
N VAL A 56 -1.99 7.39 -0.63
CA VAL A 56 -2.47 7.43 0.76
C VAL A 56 -3.07 6.08 1.17
N LEU A 57 -3.94 5.50 0.33
CA LEU A 57 -4.54 4.19 0.58
C LEU A 57 -3.48 3.08 0.62
N ALA A 58 -2.50 3.12 -0.29
CA ALA A 58 -1.40 2.16 -0.29
C ALA A 58 -0.52 2.30 0.95
N PHE A 59 -0.32 3.52 1.45
CA PHE A 59 0.39 3.80 2.69
C PHE A 59 -0.37 3.26 3.91
N VAL A 60 -1.65 3.59 4.05
CA VAL A 60 -2.51 3.07 5.14
C VAL A 60 -2.59 1.54 5.11
N ARG A 61 -2.70 0.94 3.91
CA ARG A 61 -2.68 -0.53 3.80
C ARG A 61 -1.38 -1.12 4.30
N ARG A 62 -0.24 -0.51 3.96
CA ARG A 62 1.07 -0.96 4.44
C ARG A 62 1.24 -0.78 5.93
N THR A 63 0.77 0.32 6.50
CA THR A 63 0.88 0.55 7.95
C THR A 63 0.02 -0.46 8.71
N LEU A 64 -1.19 -0.74 8.25
CA LEU A 64 -2.03 -1.80 8.80
C LEU A 64 -1.40 -3.20 8.65
N TRP A 65 -0.75 -3.48 7.51
CA TRP A 65 -0.03 -4.75 7.32
C TRP A 65 1.23 -4.85 8.17
N ALA A 66 1.95 -3.74 8.35
CA ALA A 66 3.10 -3.66 9.23
C ALA A 66 2.67 -3.98 10.67
N GLU A 67 1.66 -3.29 11.18
CA GLU A 67 1.10 -3.55 12.52
C GLU A 67 0.57 -4.99 12.66
N LYS A 68 -0.03 -5.57 11.62
CA LYS A 68 -0.62 -6.91 11.70
C LYS A 68 0.37 -8.07 11.51
N PHE A 69 1.34 -7.91 10.61
CA PHE A 69 2.27 -8.98 10.23
C PHE A 69 3.68 -8.78 10.80
N LEU A 70 4.15 -7.55 10.98
CA LEU A 70 5.48 -7.30 11.59
C LEU A 70 5.45 -7.43 13.12
N TYR A 71 4.28 -7.38 13.76
CA TYR A 71 4.17 -7.73 15.19
C TYR A 71 4.60 -9.19 15.45
N ASN A 72 4.44 -10.08 14.45
CA ASN A 72 4.87 -11.47 14.51
C ASN A 72 6.24 -11.72 13.85
N SER A 73 6.76 -10.76 13.07
CA SER A 73 8.18 -10.72 12.74
C SER A 73 8.92 -10.22 13.97
N ALA A 74 8.92 -11.06 15.01
CA ALA A 74 9.52 -10.79 16.30
C ALA A 74 10.88 -10.12 16.12
N LEU A 75 11.26 -9.32 17.12
CA LEU A 75 12.62 -8.87 17.38
C LEU A 75 13.70 -9.99 17.29
N ASN A 76 13.29 -11.26 17.17
CA ASN A 76 14.09 -12.46 16.95
C ASN A 76 13.79 -13.17 15.60
N ALA A 77 13.31 -12.48 14.57
CA ALA A 77 13.41 -13.03 13.23
C ALA A 77 14.90 -13.17 12.96
N ASP A 78 15.36 -14.40 12.78
CA ASP A 78 16.75 -14.75 12.49
C ASP A 78 17.20 -13.98 11.25
N ARG A 79 17.72 -12.76 11.48
CA ARG A 79 18.22 -11.88 10.42
C ARG A 79 19.56 -12.46 10.05
N VAL A 80 19.55 -13.41 9.14
CA VAL A 80 20.76 -13.88 8.50
C VAL A 80 21.26 -12.72 7.63
N GLU A 81 22.33 -12.05 8.06
CA GLU A 81 23.04 -11.10 7.21
C GLU A 81 23.61 -11.87 6.02
N LEU A 82 22.92 -11.77 4.88
CA LEU A 82 23.36 -12.39 3.65
C LEU A 82 24.60 -11.66 3.15
N SER A 83 25.71 -12.38 3.05
CA SER A 83 26.91 -11.87 2.41
C SER A 83 26.59 -11.49 0.96
N ARG A 84 27.20 -10.40 0.49
CA ARG A 84 26.96 -9.90 -0.88
C ARG A 84 27.21 -10.98 -1.94
N LYS A 85 28.17 -11.87 -1.71
CA LYS A 85 28.46 -13.01 -2.60
C LYS A 85 27.31 -14.02 -2.68
N ASP A 86 26.65 -14.30 -1.55
CA ASP A 86 25.53 -15.25 -1.51
C ASP A 86 24.28 -14.64 -2.16
N MET A 87 24.09 -13.33 -2.00
CA MET A 87 23.06 -12.57 -2.72
C MET A 87 23.25 -12.61 -4.24
N ASP A 88 24.46 -12.35 -4.72
CA ASP A 88 24.78 -12.36 -6.15
C ASP A 88 24.60 -13.77 -6.74
N ALA A 89 25.02 -14.82 -6.02
CA ALA A 89 24.84 -16.21 -6.44
C ALA A 89 23.35 -16.60 -6.51
N LEU A 90 22.52 -16.15 -5.57
CA LEU A 90 21.07 -16.39 -5.61
C LEU A 90 20.41 -15.64 -6.77
N LEU A 91 20.81 -14.40 -7.03
CA LEU A 91 20.30 -13.61 -8.15
C LEU A 91 20.65 -14.26 -9.49
N ASP A 92 21.88 -14.73 -9.66
CA ASP A 92 22.29 -15.47 -10.86
C ASP A 92 21.49 -16.76 -11.04
N ARG A 93 21.21 -17.50 -9.94
CA ARG A 93 20.43 -18.73 -10.01
C ARG A 93 18.97 -18.49 -10.37
N LEU A 94 18.36 -17.41 -9.87
CA LEU A 94 16.98 -17.03 -10.19
C LEU A 94 16.87 -16.47 -11.61
N ALA A 95 17.87 -15.70 -12.06
CA ALA A 95 17.94 -15.18 -13.41
C ALA A 95 18.21 -16.27 -14.45
N ALA A 96 18.89 -17.35 -14.05
CA ALA A 96 19.15 -18.51 -14.89
C ALA A 96 17.99 -19.53 -14.94
N VAL A 97 16.85 -19.26 -14.29
CA VAL A 97 15.63 -20.04 -14.50
C VAL A 97 15.06 -19.64 -15.86
N PRO A 98 14.93 -20.57 -16.83
CA PRO A 98 14.42 -20.27 -18.17
C PRO A 98 12.93 -19.92 -18.20
#